data_AF-A0A8T6NEQ7-F1
#
_entry.id   AF-A0A8T6NEQ7-F1
#
_cell.length_a   1.000
_cell.length_b   1.000
_cell.length_c   1.000
_cell.angle_alpha   90.00
_cell.angle_beta   90.00
_cell.angle_gamma   90.00
#
_symmetry.space_group_name_H-M   'P 1'
#
loop_
_entity.id
_entity.type
_entity.pdbx_description
1 polymer ?
#
loop_
_entity_poly.entity_id
_entity_poly.type
_entity_poly.pdbx_seq_one_letter_code
_entity_poly.pdbx_strand_id
1 'polypeptide(L)'
;MRGRILALATITLMLIATQGTVANPGGNGDSNRDFVCGGSCHGDPSLSAPSSATISITSGNTAFTGTAYQLDTTIEIDLISHSRILGVFLLSSTDGNGDNPEDHGWNIIQDPSGTSVNYVEVIVPTNGVIS
;
A
#
# COMPACT_ATOMS: atom_id res chain seq x y z
N MET A 1 20.20 -39.05 23.80
CA MET A 1 19.02 -39.06 22.91
C MET A 1 17.88 -38.16 23.40
N ARG A 2 17.49 -38.19 24.69
CA ARG A 2 16.40 -37.36 25.24
C ARG A 2 16.50 -35.85 24.95
N GLY A 3 17.68 -35.24 25.13
CA GLY A 3 17.86 -33.80 24.86
C GLY A 3 17.70 -33.42 23.38
N ARG A 4 18.09 -34.31 22.46
CA ARG A 4 17.91 -34.08 21.00
C ARG A 4 16.43 -34.19 20.60
N ILE A 5 15.71 -35.13 21.20
CA ILE A 5 14.26 -35.28 21.01
C ILE A 5 13.52 -34.06 21.55
N LEU A 6 13.93 -33.55 22.72
CA LEU A 6 13.34 -32.34 23.30
C LEU A 6 13.54 -31.12 22.39
N ALA A 7 14.77 -30.94 21.88
CA ALA A 7 15.11 -29.85 20.98
C ALA A 7 14.33 -29.90 19.66
N LEU A 8 14.22 -31.10 19.05
CA LEU A 8 13.41 -31.31 17.85
C LEU A 8 11.94 -31.02 18.12
N ALA A 9 11.38 -31.50 19.24
CA ALA A 9 10.00 -31.25 19.61
C ALA A 9 9.72 -29.74 19.81
N THR A 10 10.62 -29.00 20.45
CA THR A 10 10.47 -27.54 20.62
C THR A 10 10.53 -26.79 19.29
N ILE A 11 11.43 -27.17 18.38
CA ILE A 11 11.53 -26.56 17.06
C ILE A 11 10.27 -26.86 16.26
N THR A 12 9.82 -28.12 16.21
CA THR A 12 8.59 -28.50 15.53
C THR A 12 7.37 -27.78 16.10
N LEU A 13 7.28 -27.63 17.43
CA LEU A 13 6.18 -26.90 18.05
C LEU A 13 6.20 -25.41 17.69
N MET A 14 7.38 -24.78 17.61
CA MET A 14 7.53 -23.40 17.14
C MET A 14 7.11 -23.25 15.67
N LEU A 15 7.53 -24.17 14.77
CA LEU A 15 7.14 -24.12 13.35
C LEU A 15 5.64 -24.38 13.13
N ILE A 16 4.98 -25.15 14.00
CA ILE A 16 3.52 -25.35 13.91
C ILE A 16 2.77 -24.11 14.44
N ALA A 17 3.31 -23.45 15.47
CA ALA A 17 2.74 -22.24 16.05
C ALA A 17 2.84 -21.00 15.15
N THR A 18 3.73 -20.99 14.14
CA THR A 18 3.85 -19.87 13.18
C THR A 18 2.73 -19.80 12.13
N GLN A 19 1.72 -20.68 12.17
CA GLN A 19 0.62 -20.64 11.20
C GLN A 19 -0.49 -19.61 11.52
N GLY A 20 -0.33 -18.78 12.55
CA GLY A 20 -1.43 -17.95 13.08
C GLY A 20 -1.34 -16.45 12.85
N THR A 21 -0.18 -15.89 12.52
CA THR A 21 -0.11 -14.49 12.10
C THR A 21 -0.19 -14.47 10.59
N VAL A 22 -1.42 -14.49 10.08
CA VAL A 22 -1.68 -13.81 8.82
C VAL A 22 -1.21 -12.37 9.04
N ALA A 23 0.03 -12.06 8.66
CA ALA A 23 0.31 -10.72 8.17
C ALA A 23 -0.83 -10.48 7.18
N ASN A 24 -1.72 -9.52 7.42
CA ASN A 24 -2.77 -9.18 6.47
C ASN A 24 -2.09 -9.05 5.10
N PRO A 25 -2.15 -10.08 4.22
CA PRO A 25 -1.11 -10.28 3.22
C PRO A 25 -1.48 -9.55 1.94
N GLY A 26 -2.04 -8.36 2.13
CA GLY A 26 -2.83 -7.63 1.16
C GLY A 26 -3.06 -6.26 1.78
N GLY A 27 -2.95 -5.19 1.01
CA GLY A 27 -3.28 -3.83 1.41
C GLY A 27 -4.79 -3.75 1.55
N ASN A 28 -5.37 -4.61 2.36
CA ASN A 28 -6.80 -4.72 2.53
C ASN A 28 -7.19 -3.63 3.51
N GLY A 29 -8.06 -2.76 3.05
CA GLY A 29 -8.50 -1.58 3.75
C GLY A 29 -7.49 -0.45 3.76
N ASP A 30 -8.07 0.74 3.76
CA ASP A 30 -7.42 2.02 3.97
C ASP A 30 -6.52 1.99 5.22
N SER A 31 -5.25 2.40 5.07
CA SER A 31 -4.27 2.37 6.16
C SER A 31 -3.06 3.22 5.81
N ASN A 32 -2.23 3.54 6.80
CA ASN A 32 -0.90 4.07 6.54
C ASN A 32 0.07 2.92 6.18
N ARG A 33 0.83 3.04 5.09
CA ARG A 33 1.62 1.96 4.47
C ARG A 33 2.87 2.47 3.75
N ASP A 34 4.00 1.78 3.96
CA ASP A 34 5.23 2.00 3.20
C ASP A 34 5.18 1.31 1.82
N PHE A 35 6.02 1.74 0.88
CA PHE A 35 6.07 1.18 -0.48
C PHE A 35 6.32 -0.34 -0.50
N VAL A 36 7.21 -0.84 0.38
CA VAL A 36 7.51 -2.29 0.45
C VAL A 36 6.35 -3.09 1.05
N CYS A 37 5.50 -2.47 1.87
CA CYS A 37 4.25 -3.09 2.28
C CYS A 37 3.30 -3.27 1.10
N GLY A 38 3.33 -2.40 0.09
CA GLY A 38 2.57 -2.58 -1.16
C GLY A 38 2.89 -3.87 -1.91
N GLY A 39 4.14 -4.34 -1.86
CA GLY A 39 4.53 -5.61 -2.49
C GLY A 39 4.36 -6.85 -1.61
N SER A 40 4.31 -6.73 -0.28
CA SER A 40 3.83 -7.86 0.55
C SER A 40 2.37 -8.24 0.26
N CYS A 41 1.68 -7.42 -0.53
CA CYS A 41 0.25 -7.51 -0.84
C CYS A 41 -0.06 -7.98 -2.26
N HIS A 42 0.87 -7.78 -3.20
CA HIS A 42 0.72 -8.12 -4.63
C HIS A 42 1.91 -8.90 -5.22
N GLY A 43 2.85 -9.32 -4.36
CA GLY A 43 4.15 -9.87 -4.77
C GLY A 43 5.26 -8.85 -4.55
N ASP A 44 6.45 -9.32 -4.17
CA ASP A 44 7.66 -8.53 -3.89
C ASP A 44 7.71 -7.27 -4.78
N PRO A 45 7.90 -6.04 -4.24
CA PRO A 45 7.94 -4.84 -5.07
C PRO A 45 8.98 -4.93 -6.19
N SER A 46 10.03 -5.73 -6.04
CA SER A 46 11.01 -6.02 -7.11
C SER A 46 10.45 -6.88 -8.25
N LEU A 47 9.30 -7.52 -8.05
CA LEU A 47 8.49 -8.25 -9.04
C LEU A 47 7.35 -7.39 -9.60
N SER A 48 7.21 -6.13 -9.16
CA SER A 48 6.24 -5.22 -9.78
C SER A 48 6.63 -4.97 -11.24
N ALA A 49 5.61 -4.95 -12.10
CA ALA A 49 5.77 -4.65 -13.52
C ALA A 49 4.94 -3.41 -13.86
N PRO A 50 5.42 -2.55 -14.76
CA PRO A 50 4.60 -1.46 -15.29
C PRO A 50 3.28 -2.01 -15.82
N SER A 51 2.18 -1.37 -15.42
CA SER A 51 0.87 -1.63 -16.01
C SER A 51 0.61 -0.67 -17.17
N SER A 52 -0.46 -0.90 -17.94
CA SER A 52 -0.94 0.05 -18.94
C SER A 52 -1.71 1.23 -18.34
N ALA A 53 -1.81 1.32 -17.02
CA ALA A 53 -2.55 2.38 -16.37
C ALA A 53 -1.88 3.74 -16.60
N THR A 54 -2.69 4.76 -16.87
CA THR A 54 -2.23 6.15 -16.97
C THR A 54 -2.68 6.91 -15.72
N ILE A 55 -1.74 7.58 -15.05
CA ILE A 55 -2.00 8.42 -13.89
C ILE A 55 -1.78 9.87 -14.29
N SER A 56 -2.81 10.70 -14.15
CA SER A 56 -2.75 12.15 -14.38
C SER A 56 -2.93 12.87 -13.06
N ILE A 57 -2.02 13.78 -12.71
CA ILE A 57 -2.06 14.54 -11.47
C ILE A 57 -2.24 16.02 -11.80
N THR A 58 -3.25 16.64 -11.22
CA THR A 58 -3.49 18.09 -11.26
C THR A 58 -3.21 18.66 -9.87
N SER A 59 -2.34 19.67 -9.81
CA SER A 59 -1.94 20.30 -8.55
C SER A 59 -1.40 21.71 -8.78
N GLY A 60 -1.29 22.51 -7.71
CA GLY A 60 -0.70 23.85 -7.80
C GLY A 60 0.83 23.82 -7.93
N ASN A 61 1.44 24.78 -8.62
CA ASN A 61 2.90 24.77 -8.83
C ASN A 61 3.74 25.11 -7.57
N THR A 62 3.12 25.46 -6.46
CA THR A 62 3.81 25.87 -5.24
C THR A 62 2.98 25.51 -4.02
N ALA A 63 3.64 24.94 -3.02
CA ALA A 63 3.07 24.73 -1.70
C ALA A 63 3.73 25.65 -0.68
N PHE A 64 2.93 26.16 0.25
CA PHE A 64 3.39 27.06 1.31
C PHE A 64 3.30 26.38 2.66
N THR A 65 4.35 26.51 3.47
CA THR A 65 4.37 25.97 4.84
C THR A 65 3.17 26.47 5.65
N GLY A 66 2.51 25.56 6.36
CA GLY A 66 1.34 25.86 7.19
C GLY A 66 0.03 26.02 6.42
N THR A 67 0.03 25.80 5.10
CA THR A 67 -1.20 25.79 4.27
C THR A 67 -1.53 24.39 3.79
N ALA A 68 -2.82 24.11 3.61
CA ALA A 68 -3.25 22.88 2.95
C ALA A 68 -2.90 22.93 1.46
N TYR A 69 -2.52 21.79 0.92
CA TYR A 69 -2.19 21.61 -0.49
C TYR A 69 -2.96 20.40 -1.02
N GLN A 70 -3.57 20.55 -2.19
CA GLN A 70 -4.45 19.53 -2.79
C GLN A 70 -3.80 18.94 -4.05
N LEU A 71 -3.93 17.62 -4.17
CA LEU A 71 -3.55 16.83 -5.32
C LEU A 71 -4.83 16.17 -5.85
N ASP A 72 -5.21 16.48 -7.08
CA ASP A 72 -6.29 15.80 -7.77
C ASP A 72 -5.68 14.76 -8.73
N THR A 73 -6.14 13.52 -8.67
CA THR A 73 -5.55 12.42 -9.45
C THR A 73 -6.62 11.70 -10.26
N THR A 74 -6.41 11.58 -11.57
CA THR A 74 -7.19 10.70 -12.44
C THR A 74 -6.38 9.47 -12.81
N ILE A 75 -6.95 8.29 -12.65
CA ILE A 75 -6.33 7.02 -13.03
C ILE A 75 -7.20 6.34 -14.10
N GLU A 76 -6.60 6.02 -15.24
CA GLU A 76 -7.24 5.32 -16.35
C GLU A 76 -6.61 3.94 -16.54
N ILE A 77 -7.43 2.88 -16.58
CA ILE A 77 -6.99 1.48 -16.66
C ILE A 77 -7.74 0.75 -17.77
N ASP A 78 -7.02 0.32 -18.81
CA ASP A 78 -7.61 -0.42 -19.94
C ASP A 78 -7.98 -1.87 -19.59
N LEU A 79 -7.12 -2.56 -18.82
CA LEU A 79 -7.30 -3.94 -18.43
C LEU A 79 -7.69 -4.05 -16.96
N ILE A 80 -8.99 -4.09 -16.71
CA ILE A 80 -9.54 -4.16 -15.35
C ILE A 80 -9.55 -5.62 -14.88
N SER A 81 -9.01 -5.87 -13.68
CA SER A 81 -9.05 -7.18 -13.03
C SER A 81 -10.49 -7.60 -12.69
N HIS A 82 -10.72 -8.90 -12.49
CA HIS A 82 -12.05 -9.39 -12.10
C HIS A 82 -12.54 -8.83 -10.76
N SER A 83 -11.64 -8.63 -9.78
CA SER A 83 -11.97 -8.04 -8.49
C SER A 83 -12.23 -6.53 -8.57
N ARG A 84 -11.68 -5.85 -9.59
CA ARG A 84 -11.80 -4.40 -9.78
C ARG A 84 -11.31 -3.59 -8.58
N ILE A 85 -10.41 -4.14 -7.76
CA ILE A 85 -9.80 -3.43 -6.64
C ILE A 85 -8.48 -2.83 -7.11
N LEU A 86 -8.29 -1.55 -6.86
CA LEU A 86 -7.03 -0.83 -7.04
C LEU A 86 -6.62 -0.21 -5.70
N GLY A 87 -5.39 -0.48 -5.29
CA GLY A 87 -4.76 0.25 -4.19
C GLY A 87 -4.02 1.47 -4.72
N VAL A 88 -4.24 2.65 -4.12
CA VAL A 88 -3.59 3.90 -4.49
C VAL A 88 -2.76 4.38 -3.31
N PHE A 89 -1.47 4.60 -3.54
CA PHE A 89 -0.53 5.12 -2.56
C PHE A 89 -0.18 6.58 -2.84
N LEU A 90 -0.13 7.40 -1.78
CA LEU A 90 0.58 8.67 -1.75
C LEU A 90 1.86 8.49 -0.92
N LEU A 91 3.01 8.60 -1.57
CA LEU A 91 4.32 8.40 -0.94
C LEU A 91 5.21 9.61 -1.20
N SER A 92 6.15 9.86 -0.29
CA SER A 92 7.21 10.85 -0.46
C SER A 92 8.40 10.30 -1.26
N SER A 93 8.59 8.98 -1.30
CA SER A 93 9.60 8.32 -2.14
C SER A 93 9.19 6.88 -2.48
N THR A 94 10.06 6.15 -3.20
CA THR A 94 9.86 4.72 -3.50
C THR A 94 10.94 3.84 -2.84
N ASP A 95 11.56 4.33 -1.76
CA ASP A 95 12.70 3.66 -1.12
C ASP A 95 12.29 2.46 -0.26
N GLY A 96 11.00 2.33 0.08
CA GLY A 96 10.47 1.16 0.77
C GLY A 96 10.40 1.27 2.29
N ASN A 97 10.91 2.35 2.87
CA ASN A 97 10.87 2.63 4.30
C ASN A 97 11.05 4.14 4.51
N GLY A 98 10.27 4.73 5.41
CA GLY A 98 10.32 6.17 5.66
C GLY A 98 9.84 6.98 4.46
N ASP A 99 8.96 6.40 3.65
CA ASP A 99 8.44 6.95 2.41
C ASP A 99 7.01 7.48 2.56
N ASN A 100 6.55 7.65 3.81
CA ASN A 100 5.26 8.27 4.07
C ASN A 100 5.43 9.80 4.01
N PRO A 101 4.40 10.54 3.58
CA PRO A 101 4.44 12.01 3.60
C PRO A 101 4.84 12.59 4.98
N GLU A 102 4.40 11.94 6.06
CA GLU A 102 4.71 12.32 7.46
C GLU A 102 6.19 12.26 7.80
N ASP A 103 6.95 11.32 7.22
CA ASP A 103 8.40 11.22 7.42
C ASP A 103 9.14 12.45 6.86
N HIS A 104 8.49 13.18 5.95
CA HIS A 104 9.01 14.36 5.27
C HIS A 104 8.27 15.64 5.66
N GLY A 105 7.59 15.64 6.80
CA GLY A 105 6.99 16.84 7.41
C GLY A 105 5.66 17.27 6.80
N TRP A 106 5.04 16.43 5.96
CA TRP A 106 3.68 16.62 5.47
C TRP A 106 2.68 15.92 6.38
N ASN A 107 1.44 16.39 6.43
CA ASN A 107 0.36 15.66 7.09
C ASN A 107 -0.80 15.51 6.10
N ILE A 108 -1.34 14.30 5.99
CA ILE A 108 -2.54 14.07 5.19
C ILE A 108 -3.72 14.57 6.03
N ILE A 109 -4.37 15.63 5.54
CA ILE A 109 -5.54 16.19 6.22
C ILE A 109 -6.78 15.37 5.88
N GLN A 110 -6.90 14.96 4.62
CA GLN A 110 -8.05 14.24 4.12
C GLN A 110 -7.72 13.46 2.83
N ASP A 111 -8.20 12.23 2.73
CA ASP A 111 -8.26 11.41 1.53
C ASP A 111 -9.69 11.38 0.92
N PRO A 112 -9.92 10.72 -0.23
CA PRO A 112 -11.25 10.64 -0.83
C PRO A 112 -12.32 9.95 0.04
N SER A 113 -11.94 9.07 0.98
CA SER A 113 -12.87 8.40 1.91
C SER A 113 -13.12 9.23 3.19
N GLY A 114 -12.48 10.39 3.33
CA GLY A 114 -12.61 11.30 4.46
C GLY A 114 -11.71 10.94 5.64
N THR A 115 -10.75 10.04 5.45
CA THR A 115 -9.75 9.67 6.46
C THR A 115 -8.42 10.39 6.18
N SER A 116 -7.37 10.04 6.91
CA SER A 116 -6.06 10.71 6.85
C SER A 116 -4.94 9.71 6.53
N VAL A 117 -5.21 8.71 5.69
CA VAL A 117 -4.25 7.66 5.38
C VAL A 117 -3.57 7.89 4.02
N ASN A 118 -2.39 7.30 3.85
CA ASN A 118 -1.61 7.42 2.61
C ASN A 118 -1.90 6.29 1.60
N TYR A 119 -2.70 5.30 1.96
CA TYR A 119 -3.11 4.23 1.09
C TYR A 119 -4.62 4.00 1.18
N VAL A 120 -5.28 4.03 0.02
CA VAL A 120 -6.72 3.80 -0.10
C VAL A 120 -7.02 2.71 -1.13
N GLU A 121 -8.03 1.89 -0.85
CA GLU A 121 -8.56 0.93 -1.81
C GLU A 121 -9.80 1.51 -2.51
N VAL A 122 -9.79 1.45 -3.84
CA VAL A 122 -10.89 1.93 -4.66
C VAL A 122 -11.40 0.84 -5.59
N ILE A 123 -12.71 0.86 -5.83
CA ILE A 123 -13.35 -0.02 -6.81
C ILE A 123 -13.30 0.66 -8.18
N VAL A 124 -12.49 0.11 -9.09
CA VAL A 124 -12.33 0.62 -10.46
C VAL A 124 -13.67 0.49 -11.21
N PRO A 125 -14.33 1.58 -11.64
CA PRO A 125 -15.57 1.51 -12.41
C PRO A 125 -15.38 0.74 -13.73
N THR A 126 -16.46 0.25 -14.35
CA THR A 126 -16.34 -0.58 -15.56
C THR A 126 -15.80 0.16 -16.79
N ASN A 127 -15.78 1.49 -16.75
CA ASN A 127 -15.14 2.32 -17.77
C ASN A 127 -13.64 2.53 -17.52
N GLY A 128 -13.09 2.01 -16.43
CA GLY A 128 -11.65 2.06 -16.12
C GLY A 128 -11.16 3.41 -15.58
N VAL A 129 -12.04 4.37 -15.30
CA VAL A 129 -11.64 5.73 -14.89
C VAL A 129 -11.98 6.01 -13.43
N ILE A 130 -11.01 6.49 -12.68
CA ILE A 130 -11.10 6.89 -11.27
C ILE A 130 -10.63 8.34 -11.16
N SER A 131 -11.29 9.14 -10.33
CA SER A 131 -10.98 10.56 -10.09
C SER A 131 -11.16 10.91 -8.62
#